data_AF-A0A034V0I5-F1
#
_entry.id   AF-A0A034V0I5-F1
#
_cell.length_a   1.000
_cell.length_b   1.000
_cell.length_c   1.000
_cell.angle_alpha   90.00
_cell.angle_beta   90.00
_cell.angle_gamma   90.00
#
_symmetry.space_group_name_H-M   'P 1'
#
loop_
_entity.id
_entity.type
_entity.pdbx_description
1 polymer ?
#
loop_
_entity_poly.entity_id
_entity_poly.type
_entity_poly.pdbx_seq_one_letter_code
_entity_poly.pdbx_strand_id
1 'polypeptide(L)'
;ALIVLYPSNSSSSPSNPPRKRVKRCCRNFVTFMCTQVGVGALIVLYAIFGALSFMHIERKYVDENTAYVSELRHNCAEKMWNITEKFNTFDRSEWQNNTLDILQQYQTEIATLIKNGYVGRTPEQIWSFPAALMFCLSVITMIGYGNMVPRTPWGKGFTVIYATFGIPLYILYFLNMGKVLARSFKFLYRSLHECAQERNKYESR
;
A
#
# COMPACT_ATOMS: atom_id res chain seq x y z
N ALA A 1 40.22 17.64 64.87
CA ALA A 1 41.15 16.51 64.65
C ALA A 1 40.46 15.25 65.13
N LEU A 2 40.29 14.15 64.40
CA LEU A 2 40.86 13.69 63.14
C LEU A 2 39.80 12.76 62.50
N ILE A 3 39.58 12.90 61.20
CA ILE A 3 38.74 12.01 60.38
C ILE A 3 39.54 10.72 60.15
N VAL A 4 38.99 9.57 60.57
CA VAL A 4 39.57 8.25 60.24
C VAL A 4 39.09 7.87 58.85
N LEU A 5 40.05 7.78 57.92
CA LEU A 5 39.88 7.40 56.52
C LEU A 5 39.60 5.89 56.41
N TYR A 6 38.51 5.51 55.74
CA TYR A 6 38.31 4.17 55.19
C TYR A 6 39.02 4.07 53.82
N PRO A 7 39.77 3.00 53.52
CA PRO A 7 40.33 2.82 52.19
C PRO A 7 39.25 2.34 51.22
N SER A 8 38.98 3.14 50.20
CA SER A 8 38.14 2.79 49.06
C SER A 8 38.84 1.72 48.22
N ASN A 9 38.44 0.46 48.37
CA ASN A 9 38.91 -0.62 47.52
C ASN A 9 38.15 -0.56 46.17
N SER A 10 38.75 0.12 45.19
CA SER A 10 38.27 0.22 43.83
C SER A 10 38.51 -1.10 43.09
N SER A 11 37.56 -2.02 43.18
CA SER A 11 37.51 -3.19 42.29
C SER A 11 37.17 -2.73 40.87
N SER A 12 38.21 -2.58 40.06
CA SER A 12 38.17 -2.35 38.63
C SER A 12 37.42 -3.49 37.91
N SER A 13 36.17 -3.24 37.54
CA SER A 13 35.49 -4.07 36.55
C SER A 13 36.19 -3.89 35.19
N PRO A 14 36.58 -4.96 34.48
CA PRO A 14 37.34 -4.83 33.24
C PRO A 14 36.47 -4.17 32.17
N SER A 15 36.88 -2.98 31.73
CA SER A 15 36.30 -2.26 30.61
C SER A 15 36.48 -3.08 29.32
N ASN A 16 35.41 -3.77 28.90
CA ASN A 16 35.42 -4.48 27.62
C ASN A 16 35.66 -3.48 26.47
N PRO A 17 36.60 -3.74 25.53
CA PRO A 17 36.97 -2.78 24.50
C PRO A 17 35.80 -2.49 23.54
N PRO A 18 35.69 -1.24 23.02
CA PRO A 18 34.54 -0.78 22.21
C PRO A 18 34.27 -1.67 20.99
N ARG A 19 35.32 -2.20 20.35
CA ARG A 19 35.23 -3.15 19.22
C ARG A 19 34.48 -4.45 19.57
N LYS A 20 34.59 -4.97 20.79
CA LYS A 20 33.89 -6.21 21.22
C LYS A 20 32.41 -5.95 21.49
N ARG A 21 32.03 -4.75 21.95
CA ARG A 21 30.63 -4.30 22.08
C ARG A 21 29.96 -4.16 20.72
N VAL A 22 30.63 -3.55 19.74
CA VAL A 22 30.10 -3.39 18.37
C VAL A 22 29.93 -4.74 17.67
N LYS A 23 30.90 -5.66 17.78
CA LYS A 23 30.81 -7.00 17.16
C LYS A 23 29.69 -7.86 17.77
N ARG A 24 29.45 -7.73 19.08
CA ARG A 24 28.33 -8.39 19.79
C ARG A 24 26.98 -7.74 19.48
N CYS A 25 26.94 -6.42 19.33
CA CYS A 25 25.75 -5.67 18.90
C CYS A 25 25.37 -6.05 17.47
N CYS A 26 26.34 -6.11 16.56
CA CYS A 26 26.14 -6.49 15.17
C CYS A 26 25.69 -7.95 15.03
N ARG A 27 26.27 -8.88 15.81
CA ARG A 27 25.81 -10.28 15.81
C ARG A 27 24.39 -10.44 16.36
N ASN A 28 24.05 -9.74 17.45
CA ASN A 28 22.69 -9.75 17.98
C ASN A 28 21.70 -9.05 17.04
N PHE A 29 22.12 -8.00 16.35
CA PHE A 29 21.35 -7.31 15.32
C PHE A 29 21.09 -8.22 14.11
N VAL A 30 22.07 -9.01 13.67
CA VAL A 30 21.91 -10.00 12.59
C VAL A 30 20.97 -11.13 12.98
N THR A 31 21.11 -11.71 14.18
CA THR A 31 20.18 -12.76 14.66
C THR A 31 18.76 -12.21 14.85
N PHE A 32 18.64 -10.96 15.30
CA PHE A 32 17.36 -10.25 15.39
C PHE A 32 16.76 -9.95 14.01
N MET A 33 17.58 -9.56 13.04
CA MET A 33 17.16 -9.41 11.64
C MET A 33 16.64 -10.74 11.11
N CYS A 34 17.27 -11.89 11.34
CA CYS A 34 16.74 -13.18 10.88
C CYS A 34 15.31 -13.49 11.37
N THR A 35 14.99 -13.17 12.64
CA THR A 35 13.62 -13.41 13.17
C THR A 35 12.62 -12.39 12.64
N GLN A 36 13.00 -11.12 12.50
CA GLN A 36 12.12 -10.06 11.99
C GLN A 36 11.93 -10.12 10.47
N VAL A 37 12.99 -10.47 9.74
CA VAL A 37 12.99 -10.72 8.28
C VAL A 37 12.17 -11.97 7.97
N GLY A 38 12.18 -13.00 8.83
CA GLY A 38 11.33 -14.18 8.65
C GLY A 38 9.83 -13.85 8.66
N VAL A 39 9.35 -13.10 9.65
CA VAL A 39 7.94 -12.69 9.72
C VAL A 39 7.59 -11.70 8.59
N GLY A 40 8.49 -10.78 8.26
CA GLY A 40 8.32 -9.87 7.12
C GLY A 40 8.21 -10.62 5.79
N ALA A 41 9.10 -11.59 5.55
CA ALA A 41 9.05 -12.44 4.36
C ALA A 41 7.76 -13.27 4.31
N LEU A 42 7.28 -13.78 5.44
CA LEU A 42 6.01 -14.50 5.52
C LEU A 42 4.83 -13.62 5.10
N ILE A 43 4.77 -12.36 5.56
CA ILE A 43 3.74 -11.40 5.13
C ILE A 43 3.84 -11.09 3.63
N VAL A 44 5.05 -10.90 3.11
CA VAL A 44 5.25 -10.65 1.67
C VAL A 44 4.78 -11.85 0.84
N LEU A 45 5.15 -13.07 1.23
CA LEU A 45 4.70 -14.29 0.56
C LEU A 45 3.18 -14.46 0.66
N TYR A 46 2.59 -14.15 1.82
CA TYR A 46 1.14 -14.16 2.01
C TYR A 46 0.43 -13.17 1.08
N ALA A 47 0.97 -11.95 0.93
CA ALA A 47 0.43 -10.95 0.02
C ALA A 47 0.57 -11.35 -1.46
N ILE A 48 1.69 -11.97 -1.86
CA ILE A 48 1.90 -12.50 -3.21
C ILE A 48 0.89 -13.62 -3.50
N PHE A 49 0.71 -14.56 -2.56
CA PHE A 49 -0.26 -15.64 -2.69
C PHE A 49 -1.70 -15.11 -2.80
N GLY A 50 -2.06 -14.12 -1.97
CA GLY A 50 -3.34 -13.42 -2.08
C GLY A 50 -3.51 -12.78 -3.45
N ALA A 51 -2.51 -12.06 -3.94
CA ALA A 51 -2.56 -11.36 -5.22
C ALA A 51 -2.78 -12.33 -6.39
N LEU A 52 -2.05 -13.44 -6.44
CA LEU A 52 -2.22 -14.47 -7.46
C LEU A 52 -3.63 -15.10 -7.40
N SER A 53 -4.15 -15.34 -6.20
CA SER A 53 -5.49 -15.88 -5.99
C SER A 53 -6.57 -14.93 -6.50
N PHE A 54 -6.51 -13.65 -6.12
CA PHE A 54 -7.46 -12.64 -6.60
C PHE A 54 -7.37 -12.43 -8.11
N MET A 55 -6.15 -12.40 -8.68
CA MET A 55 -5.98 -12.35 -10.13
C MET A 55 -6.65 -13.54 -10.81
N HIS A 56 -6.52 -14.75 -10.27
CA HIS A 56 -7.14 -15.94 -10.87
C HIS A 56 -8.67 -15.92 -10.79
N ILE A 57 -9.22 -15.43 -9.68
CA ILE A 57 -10.67 -15.41 -9.42
C ILE A 57 -11.34 -14.28 -10.20
N GLU A 58 -10.81 -13.06 -10.11
CA GLU A 58 -11.48 -11.85 -10.61
C GLU A 58 -11.21 -11.56 -12.09
N ARG A 59 -10.13 -12.08 -12.69
CA ARG A 59 -9.92 -11.93 -14.15
C ARG A 59 -10.97 -12.63 -14.99
N LYS A 60 -11.63 -13.66 -14.45
CA LYS A 60 -12.71 -14.38 -15.14
C LYS A 60 -14.05 -13.66 -15.09
N TYR A 61 -14.16 -12.58 -14.31
CA TYR A 61 -15.39 -11.82 -14.18
C TYR A 61 -15.64 -11.00 -15.44
N VAL A 62 -16.73 -11.29 -16.15
CA VAL A 62 -17.19 -10.49 -17.30
C VAL A 62 -18.19 -9.47 -16.78
N ASP A 63 -17.87 -8.17 -16.91
CA ASP A 63 -18.80 -7.10 -16.59
C ASP A 63 -19.78 -6.94 -17.76
N GLU A 64 -21.05 -7.30 -17.54
CA GLU A 64 -22.15 -7.20 -18.51
C GLU A 64 -22.25 -5.80 -19.13
N ASN A 65 -21.96 -4.76 -18.34
CA ASN A 65 -22.00 -3.38 -18.80
C ASN A 65 -20.93 -3.07 -19.86
N THR A 66 -19.86 -3.85 -19.95
CA THR A 66 -18.78 -3.60 -20.93
C THR A 66 -19.27 -3.76 -22.36
N ALA A 67 -20.10 -4.78 -22.62
CA ALA A 67 -20.71 -4.99 -23.92
C ALA A 67 -21.70 -3.87 -24.25
N TYR A 68 -22.58 -3.54 -23.30
CA TYR A 68 -23.55 -2.45 -23.43
C TYR A 68 -22.88 -1.10 -23.70
N VAL A 69 -21.82 -0.75 -22.97
CA VAL A 69 -21.08 0.50 -23.19
C VAL A 69 -20.36 0.52 -24.54
N SER A 70 -19.89 -0.64 -25.01
CA SER A 70 -19.30 -0.73 -26.35
C SER A 70 -20.34 -0.46 -27.44
N GLU A 71 -21.54 -1.01 -27.29
CA GLU A 71 -22.67 -0.76 -28.19
C GLU A 71 -23.14 0.70 -28.12
N LEU A 72 -23.27 1.27 -26.93
CA LEU A 72 -23.64 2.66 -26.72
C LEU A 72 -22.65 3.62 -27.40
N ARG A 73 -21.34 3.36 -27.30
CA ARG A 73 -20.30 4.11 -28.00
C ARG A 73 -20.42 3.99 -29.51
N HIS A 74 -20.68 2.79 -30.01
CA HIS A 74 -20.84 2.55 -31.44
C HIS A 74 -22.07 3.30 -31.99
N ASN A 75 -23.22 3.17 -31.33
CA ASN A 75 -24.46 3.85 -31.69
C ASN A 75 -24.31 5.38 -31.65
N CYS A 76 -23.61 5.92 -30.65
CA CYS A 76 -23.31 7.36 -30.60
C CYS A 76 -22.45 7.79 -31.79
N ALA A 77 -21.40 7.03 -32.12
CA ALA A 77 -20.52 7.35 -33.25
C ALA A 77 -21.26 7.25 -34.59
N GLU A 78 -22.11 6.25 -34.77
CA GLU A 78 -22.92 6.07 -35.97
C GLU A 78 -23.95 7.19 -36.15
N LYS A 79 -24.69 7.55 -35.09
CA LYS A 79 -25.63 8.69 -35.15
C LYS A 79 -24.93 9.99 -35.50
N MET A 80 -23.75 10.23 -34.92
CA MET A 80 -22.95 11.42 -35.17
C MET A 80 -22.36 11.43 -36.59
N TRP A 81 -21.98 10.27 -37.11
CA TRP A 81 -21.56 10.09 -38.51
C TRP A 81 -22.70 10.40 -39.48
N ASN A 82 -23.88 9.83 -39.27
CA ASN A 82 -25.05 10.05 -40.12
C ASN A 82 -25.48 11.53 -40.18
N ILE A 83 -25.35 12.26 -39.07
CA ILE A 83 -25.59 13.72 -39.07
C ILE A 83 -24.55 14.45 -39.90
N THR A 84 -23.28 14.07 -39.78
CA THR A 84 -22.18 14.69 -40.53
C THR A 84 -22.30 14.43 -42.03
N GLU A 85 -22.83 13.27 -42.42
CA GLU A 85 -23.11 12.94 -43.82
C GLU A 85 -24.35 13.69 -44.34
N LYS A 86 -25.39 13.87 -43.51
CA LYS A 86 -26.65 14.52 -43.88
C LYS A 86 -26.56 16.05 -43.95
N PHE A 87 -25.77 16.67 -43.07
CA PHE A 87 -25.60 18.11 -43.01
C PHE A 87 -24.17 18.48 -43.42
N ASN A 88 -24.03 19.07 -44.62
CA ASN A 88 -22.77 19.66 -45.05
C ASN A 88 -22.44 20.85 -44.13
N THR A 89 -21.16 21.11 -43.83
CA THR A 89 -20.66 22.07 -42.80
C THR A 89 -21.11 23.53 -42.94
N PHE A 90 -21.95 23.86 -43.91
CA PHE A 90 -22.48 25.18 -44.19
C PHE A 90 -23.65 25.61 -43.28
N ASP A 91 -24.45 24.68 -42.72
CA ASP A 91 -25.41 25.00 -41.65
C ASP A 91 -24.89 24.54 -40.28
N ARG A 92 -23.95 25.34 -39.77
CA ARG A 92 -23.26 25.06 -38.51
C ARG A 92 -24.23 25.00 -37.32
N SER A 93 -25.31 25.78 -37.34
CA SER A 93 -26.20 25.92 -36.19
C SER A 93 -27.03 24.66 -35.94
N GLU A 94 -27.60 24.08 -37.00
CA GLU A 94 -28.43 22.89 -36.91
C GLU A 94 -27.59 21.62 -36.70
N TRP A 95 -26.43 21.53 -37.33
CA TRP A 95 -25.46 20.46 -37.05
C TRP A 95 -25.00 20.50 -35.58
N GLN A 96 -24.70 21.69 -35.05
CA GLN A 96 -24.29 21.84 -33.65
C GLN A 96 -25.41 21.41 -32.68
N ASN A 97 -26.64 21.86 -32.89
CA ASN A 97 -27.76 21.50 -32.01
C ASN A 97 -28.02 19.99 -31.99
N ASN A 98 -28.04 19.33 -33.16
CA ASN A 98 -28.28 17.89 -33.24
C ASN A 98 -27.12 17.06 -32.65
N THR A 99 -25.88 17.50 -32.87
CA THR A 99 -24.70 16.83 -32.30
C THR A 99 -24.67 16.97 -30.79
N LEU A 100 -25.01 18.15 -30.25
CA LEU A 100 -25.08 18.39 -28.82
C LEU A 100 -26.14 17.53 -28.14
N ASP A 101 -27.32 17.35 -28.75
CA ASP A 101 -28.38 16.50 -28.20
C ASP A 101 -27.92 15.03 -28.08
N ILE A 102 -27.30 14.46 -29.12
CA ILE A 102 -26.77 13.09 -29.06
C ILE A 102 -25.67 12.94 -28.00
N LEU A 103 -24.74 13.91 -27.95
CA LEU A 103 -23.68 13.89 -26.96
C LEU A 103 -24.24 13.99 -25.54
N GLN A 104 -25.28 14.81 -25.32
CA GLN A 104 -25.91 14.96 -24.01
C GLN A 104 -26.63 13.67 -23.58
N GLN A 105 -27.30 12.98 -24.50
CA GLN A 105 -27.91 11.66 -24.24
C GLN A 105 -26.85 10.62 -23.87
N TYR A 106 -25.78 10.49 -24.68
CA TYR A 106 -24.66 9.59 -24.41
C TYR A 106 -23.99 9.89 -23.06
N GLN A 107 -23.74 11.16 -22.76
CA GLN A 107 -23.14 11.58 -21.49
C GLN A 107 -24.02 11.21 -20.29
N THR A 108 -25.34 11.39 -20.40
CA THR A 108 -26.29 11.04 -19.34
C THR A 108 -26.30 9.53 -19.09
N GLU A 109 -26.36 8.72 -20.15
CA GLU A 109 -26.32 7.26 -20.04
C GLU A 109 -25.00 6.76 -19.45
N ILE A 110 -23.85 7.22 -19.96
CA ILE A 110 -22.54 6.85 -19.41
C ILE A 110 -22.37 7.31 -17.96
N ALA A 111 -22.85 8.50 -17.61
CA ALA A 111 -22.77 9.00 -16.24
C ALA A 111 -23.56 8.12 -15.26
N THR A 112 -24.73 7.61 -15.66
CA THR A 112 -25.50 6.68 -14.83
C THR A 112 -24.78 5.34 -14.67
N LEU A 113 -24.16 4.81 -15.73
CA LEU A 113 -23.37 3.58 -15.68
C LEU A 113 -22.14 3.71 -14.79
N ILE A 114 -21.41 4.83 -14.88
CA ILE A 114 -20.25 5.10 -14.01
C ILE A 114 -20.71 5.21 -12.55
N LYS A 115 -21.82 5.90 -12.29
CA LYS A 115 -22.41 5.98 -10.95
C LYS A 115 -22.79 4.60 -10.39
N ASN A 116 -23.22 3.69 -11.25
CA ASN A 116 -23.52 2.30 -10.90
C ASN A 116 -22.26 1.41 -10.82
N GLY A 117 -21.06 1.97 -10.98
CA GLY A 117 -19.79 1.29 -10.76
C GLY A 117 -19.08 0.83 -12.02
N TYR A 118 -19.44 1.28 -13.22
CA TYR A 118 -18.67 0.99 -14.43
C TYR A 118 -17.33 1.75 -14.42
N VAL A 119 -16.21 1.02 -14.62
CA VAL A 119 -14.83 1.57 -14.50
C VAL A 119 -14.18 1.76 -15.88
N GLY A 120 -14.77 1.24 -16.95
CA GLY A 120 -14.25 1.41 -18.32
C GLY A 120 -12.90 0.74 -18.61
N ARG A 121 -12.43 -0.14 -17.71
CA ARG A 121 -11.20 -0.93 -17.86
C ARG A 121 -11.53 -2.40 -17.87
N THR A 122 -10.73 -3.20 -18.58
CA THR A 122 -10.95 -4.64 -18.61
C THR A 122 -10.61 -5.26 -17.24
N PRO A 123 -11.21 -6.41 -16.88
CA PRO A 123 -10.89 -7.12 -15.64
C PRO A 123 -9.39 -7.41 -15.49
N GLU A 124 -8.67 -7.68 -16.59
CA GLU A 124 -7.22 -7.93 -16.60
C GLU A 124 -6.41 -6.68 -16.29
N GLN A 125 -6.87 -5.51 -16.75
CA GLN A 125 -6.24 -4.22 -16.47
C GLN A 125 -6.49 -3.77 -15.02
N ILE A 126 -7.69 -4.05 -14.49
CA ILE A 126 -8.04 -3.77 -13.10
C ILE A 126 -7.24 -4.68 -12.18
N TRP A 127 -7.25 -6.00 -12.43
CA TRP A 127 -6.53 -7.02 -11.68
C TRP A 127 -5.16 -7.33 -12.30
N SER A 128 -4.33 -6.30 -12.44
CA SER A 128 -2.90 -6.45 -12.71
C SER A 128 -2.15 -6.91 -11.45
N PHE A 129 -1.00 -7.57 -11.61
CA PHE A 129 -0.20 -8.04 -10.47
C PHE A 129 0.12 -6.97 -9.41
N PRO A 130 0.68 -5.79 -9.77
CA PRO A 130 0.96 -4.75 -8.78
C PRO A 130 -0.33 -4.19 -8.14
N ALA A 131 -1.42 -4.08 -8.89
CA ALA A 131 -2.70 -3.62 -8.35
C ALA A 131 -3.30 -4.63 -7.35
N ALA A 132 -3.28 -5.93 -7.68
CA ALA A 132 -3.73 -7.00 -6.81
C ALA A 132 -2.88 -7.13 -5.54
N LEU A 133 -1.55 -6.93 -5.65
CA LEU A 133 -0.64 -6.90 -4.50
C LEU A 133 -0.93 -5.70 -3.59
N MET A 134 -1.12 -4.51 -4.16
CA MET A 134 -1.52 -3.31 -3.41
C MET A 134 -2.87 -3.50 -2.72
N PHE A 135 -3.85 -4.13 -3.39
CA PHE A 135 -5.11 -4.50 -2.78
C PHE A 135 -4.91 -5.42 -1.57
N CYS A 136 -4.16 -6.52 -1.73
CA CYS A 136 -3.86 -7.45 -0.65
C CYS A 136 -3.15 -6.77 0.54
N LEU A 137 -2.20 -5.89 0.25
CA LEU A 137 -1.51 -5.09 1.26
C LEU A 137 -2.48 -4.15 1.98
N SER A 138 -3.35 -3.45 1.24
CA SER A 138 -4.34 -2.54 1.83
C SER A 138 -5.35 -3.26 2.73
N VAL A 139 -5.68 -4.53 2.44
CA VAL A 139 -6.56 -5.36 3.27
C VAL A 139 -5.87 -5.74 4.58
N ILE A 140 -4.64 -6.28 4.53
CA ILE A 140 -3.93 -6.69 5.75
C ILE A 140 -3.50 -5.51 6.63
N THR A 141 -3.19 -4.36 6.01
CA THR A 141 -2.86 -3.10 6.70
C THR A 141 -4.08 -2.34 7.18
N MET A 142 -5.30 -2.80 6.83
CA MET A 142 -6.57 -2.19 7.22
C MET A 142 -6.74 -0.75 6.68
N ILE A 143 -6.01 -0.39 5.62
CA ILE A 143 -6.14 0.92 4.94
C ILE A 143 -7.44 0.96 4.14
N GLY A 144 -7.67 -0.06 3.31
CA GLY A 144 -8.90 -0.21 2.52
C GLY A 144 -9.25 0.96 1.60
N TYR A 145 -8.47 1.21 0.55
CA TYR A 145 -8.70 2.34 -0.38
C TYR A 145 -10.08 2.38 -1.05
N GLY A 146 -10.75 1.23 -1.19
CA GLY A 146 -12.11 1.15 -1.76
C GLY A 146 -12.24 1.41 -3.27
N ASN A 147 -11.16 1.82 -3.94
CA ASN A 147 -11.11 2.05 -5.38
C ASN A 147 -11.13 0.75 -6.21
N MET A 148 -10.75 -0.36 -5.60
CA MET A 148 -10.65 -1.68 -6.22
C MET A 148 -11.17 -2.71 -5.24
N VAL A 149 -12.25 -3.40 -5.61
CA VAL A 149 -12.93 -4.40 -4.79
C VAL A 149 -13.31 -5.61 -5.63
N PRO A 150 -13.27 -6.83 -5.06
CA PRO A 150 -13.71 -8.02 -5.75
C PRO A 150 -15.21 -7.94 -6.04
N ARG A 151 -15.58 -8.18 -7.30
CA ARG A 151 -16.97 -8.18 -7.75
C ARG A 151 -17.59 -9.56 -7.64
N THR A 152 -16.78 -10.62 -7.75
CA THR A 152 -17.28 -11.99 -7.69
C THR A 152 -17.70 -12.37 -6.27
N PRO A 153 -18.74 -13.22 -6.09
CA PRO A 153 -19.14 -13.71 -4.77
C PRO A 153 -18.01 -14.52 -4.10
N TRP A 154 -17.26 -15.29 -4.90
CA TRP A 154 -16.09 -16.04 -4.45
C TRP A 154 -14.95 -15.13 -3.99
N GLY A 155 -14.66 -14.07 -4.73
CA GLY A 155 -13.66 -13.06 -4.37
C GLY A 155 -14.01 -12.36 -3.06
N LYS A 156 -15.28 -11.98 -2.86
CA LYS A 156 -15.77 -11.40 -1.60
C LYS A 156 -15.59 -12.35 -0.41
N GLY A 157 -15.98 -13.62 -0.56
CA GLY A 157 -15.79 -14.64 0.48
C GLY A 157 -14.29 -14.86 0.79
N PHE A 158 -13.46 -14.95 -0.25
CA PHE A 158 -12.02 -15.09 -0.10
C PHE A 158 -11.40 -13.88 0.61
N THR A 159 -11.84 -12.65 0.35
CA THR A 159 -11.38 -11.45 1.07
C THR A 159 -11.66 -11.53 2.56
N VAL A 160 -12.83 -12.01 2.97
CA VAL A 160 -13.16 -12.17 4.40
C VAL A 160 -12.18 -13.13 5.06
N ILE A 161 -11.99 -14.31 4.49
CA ILE A 161 -11.05 -15.33 5.00
C ILE A 161 -9.63 -14.78 5.04
N TYR A 162 -9.21 -14.12 3.96
CA TYR A 162 -7.88 -13.52 3.83
C TYR A 162 -7.65 -12.42 4.87
N ALA A 163 -8.65 -11.60 5.18
CA ALA A 163 -8.59 -10.59 6.23
C ALA A 163 -8.53 -11.21 7.63
N THR A 164 -9.31 -12.26 7.90
CA THR A 164 -9.36 -12.94 9.21
C THR A 164 -8.00 -13.46 9.64
N PHE A 165 -7.20 -14.03 8.73
CA PHE A 165 -5.85 -14.51 9.05
C PHE A 165 -4.77 -13.44 8.85
N GLY A 166 -4.94 -12.57 7.85
CA GLY A 166 -3.96 -11.55 7.49
C GLY A 166 -3.82 -10.44 8.54
N ILE A 167 -4.94 -10.00 9.14
CA ILE A 167 -4.95 -8.92 10.13
C ILE A 167 -4.17 -9.31 11.41
N PRO A 168 -4.46 -10.45 12.08
CA PRO A 168 -3.70 -10.85 13.27
C PRO A 168 -2.20 -11.02 12.99
N LEU A 169 -1.87 -11.58 11.82
CA LEU A 169 -0.49 -11.76 11.38
C LEU A 169 0.21 -10.41 11.19
N TYR A 170 -0.45 -9.44 10.54
CA TYR A 170 0.08 -8.11 10.33
C TYR A 170 0.25 -7.35 11.66
N ILE A 171 -0.71 -7.45 12.58
CA ILE A 171 -0.61 -6.84 13.92
C ILE A 171 0.61 -7.40 14.67
N LEU A 172 0.82 -8.72 14.66
CA LEU A 172 1.97 -9.34 15.31
C LEU A 172 3.30 -8.81 14.74
N TYR A 173 3.39 -8.68 13.42
CA TYR A 173 4.53 -8.07 12.75
C TYR A 173 4.72 -6.60 13.12
N PHE A 174 3.65 -5.81 13.07
CA PHE A 174 3.68 -4.37 13.37
C PHE A 174 4.13 -4.12 14.80
N LEU A 175 3.65 -4.89 15.78
CA LEU A 175 4.09 -4.82 17.18
C LEU A 175 5.58 -5.13 17.34
N ASN A 176 6.07 -6.14 16.63
CA ASN A 176 7.49 -6.50 16.65
C ASN A 176 8.35 -5.41 15.99
N MET A 177 7.91 -4.85 14.86
CA MET A 177 8.55 -3.72 14.21
C MET A 177 8.55 -2.46 15.08
N GLY A 178 7.47 -2.21 15.82
CA GLY A 178 7.41 -1.12 16.81
C GLY A 178 8.46 -1.26 17.92
N LYS A 179 8.72 -2.48 18.41
CA LYS A 179 9.80 -2.73 19.39
C LYS A 179 11.19 -2.48 18.81
N VAL A 180 11.42 -2.87 17.54
CA VAL A 180 12.66 -2.58 16.83
C VAL A 180 12.87 -1.08 16.77
N LEU A 181 11.86 -0.36 16.29
CA LEU A 181 11.89 1.09 16.09
C LEU A 181 12.14 1.82 17.41
N ALA A 182 11.48 1.42 18.50
CA ALA A 182 11.70 2.02 19.83
C ALA A 182 13.13 1.81 20.34
N ARG A 183 13.75 0.64 20.08
CA ARG A 183 15.16 0.41 20.40
C ARG A 183 16.09 1.28 19.56
N SER A 184 15.81 1.39 18.26
CA SER A 184 16.54 2.26 17.34
C SER A 184 16.45 3.73 17.78
N PHE A 185 15.28 4.21 18.17
CA PHE A 185 15.10 5.56 18.70
C PHE A 185 15.86 5.78 20.02
N LYS A 186 15.82 4.81 20.96
CA LYS A 186 16.61 4.90 22.20
C LYS A 186 18.11 4.92 21.92
N PHE A 187 18.58 4.13 20.96
CA PHE A 187 19.99 4.13 20.54
C PHE A 187 20.37 5.48 19.93
N LEU A 188 19.58 5.97 18.97
CA LEU A 188 19.78 7.26 18.33
C LEU A 188 19.79 8.40 19.35
N TYR A 189 18.83 8.43 20.27
CA TYR A 189 18.74 9.44 21.32
C TYR A 189 19.97 9.41 22.24
N ARG A 190 20.44 8.23 22.65
CA ARG A 190 21.67 8.11 23.45
C ARG A 190 22.88 8.59 22.69
N SER A 191 23.04 8.18 21.43
CA SER A 191 24.15 8.63 20.58
C SER A 191 24.14 10.15 20.40
N LEU A 192 22.98 10.76 20.15
CA LEU A 192 22.86 12.22 20.04
C LEU A 192 23.17 12.93 21.36
N HIS A 193 22.69 12.40 22.48
CA HIS A 193 22.96 12.97 23.80
C HIS A 193 24.44 12.87 24.18
N GLU A 194 25.09 11.72 23.95
CA GLU A 194 26.52 11.53 24.17
C GLU A 194 27.35 12.50 23.30
N CYS A 195 27.00 12.66 22.01
CA CYS A 195 27.66 13.62 21.12
C CYS A 195 27.45 15.08 21.56
N ALA A 196 26.26 15.45 22.04
CA ALA A 196 26.00 16.79 22.56
C ALA A 196 26.79 17.06 23.85
N GLN A 197 26.92 16.06 24.72
CA GLN A 197 27.67 16.17 25.97
C GLN A 197 29.18 16.26 25.73
N GLU A 198 29.72 15.52 24.75
CA GLU A 198 31.12 15.64 24.33
C GLU A 198 31.43 17.00 23.73
N ARG A 199 30.51 17.56 22.93
CA ARG A 199 30.65 18.92 22.38
C ARG A 199 30.70 20.00 23.47
N ASN A 200 29.77 19.96 24.43
CA ASN A 200 29.76 20.93 25.54
C ASN A 200 31.04 20.85 26.40
N LYS A 201 31.62 19.66 26.55
CA LYS A 201 32.86 19.46 27.31
C LYS A 201 34.11 19.98 26.59
N TYR A 202 34.08 20.04 25.26
CA TYR A 202 35.13 20.64 24.44
C TYR A 202 35.05 22.17 24.45
N GLU A 203 33.85 22.76 24.37
CA GLU A 203 33.65 24.22 24.42
C GLU A 203 33.95 24.84 25.81
N SER A 204 34.00 24.04 26.88
CA SER A 204 34.30 24.47 28.26
C SER A 204 35.80 24.41 28.63
N ARG A 205 36.68 24.06 27.69
CA ARG A 205 38.14 24.01 27.84
C ARG A 205 38.79 25.06 26.96
#